data_AF-A0A7C3NVM6-F1
#
_entry.id   AF-A0A7C3NVM6-F1
#
_cell.length_a   1.000
_cell.length_b   1.000
_cell.length_c   1.000
_cell.angle_alpha   90.00
_cell.angle_beta   90.00
_cell.angle_gamma   90.00
#
_symmetry.space_group_name_H-M   'P 1'
#
loop_
_entity.id
_entity.type
_entity.pdbx_description
1 polymer ?
#
loop_
_entity_poly.entity_id
_entity_poly.type
_entity_poly.pdbx_seq_one_letter_code
_entity_poly.pdbx_strand_id
1 'polypeptide(L)'
;GNAVLIRKIYFPREIFPLTSVLTKLVELGLNLTILCGIMAWYGISPGAQSAWLPLLVILTILVSLVISLIGAAVNVFFRDAAQAIPVLLSLLMYTSPIIYPLRLVQEKLLADRAAGEYSELLYALYLANPLAGIIDSAQRTLLMNQPPDLETMLPGVALTLVLLPLSYAFFKRAEASFSDYI
;
A
#
# COMPACT_ATOMS: atom_id res chain seq x y z
N GLY A 1 -1.20 -44.86 11.62
CA GLY A 1 -2.40 -44.15 11.13
C GLY A 1 -2.51 -42.85 11.90
N ASN A 2 -2.79 -41.68 11.33
CA ASN A 2 -3.47 -41.35 10.08
C ASN A 2 -2.81 -40.10 9.47
N ALA A 3 -1.81 -40.28 8.60
CA ALA A 3 -1.25 -39.19 7.79
C ALA A 3 -2.10 -38.91 6.52
N VAL A 4 -3.21 -39.62 6.34
CA VAL A 4 -4.01 -39.62 5.10
C VAL A 4 -5.25 -38.71 5.16
N LEU A 5 -5.54 -38.07 6.30
CA LEU A 5 -6.70 -37.17 6.42
C LEU A 5 -6.40 -35.69 6.11
N ILE A 6 -5.15 -35.30 5.88
CA ILE A 6 -4.75 -33.91 5.54
C ILE A 6 -4.69 -33.73 4.01
N ARG A 7 -5.57 -34.40 3.26
CA ARG A 7 -5.56 -34.35 1.78
C ARG A 7 -6.88 -33.92 1.14
N LYS A 8 -7.82 -33.36 1.88
CA LYS A 8 -9.14 -33.05 1.30
C LYS A 8 -9.82 -31.78 1.79
N ILE A 9 -9.06 -30.72 2.00
CA ILE A 9 -9.61 -29.38 1.87
C ILE A 9 -8.70 -28.65 0.90
N TYR A 10 -9.19 -28.46 -0.32
CA TYR A 10 -8.59 -27.52 -1.27
C TYR A 10 -8.76 -26.14 -0.61
N PHE A 11 -7.77 -25.72 0.17
CA PHE A 11 -7.76 -24.37 0.73
C PHE A 11 -7.35 -23.44 -0.40
N PRO A 12 -8.25 -22.57 -0.90
CA PRO A 12 -7.85 -21.58 -1.89
C PRO A 12 -6.74 -20.74 -1.27
N ARG A 13 -5.59 -20.71 -1.94
CA ARG A 13 -4.38 -20.07 -1.40
C ARG A 13 -4.52 -18.55 -1.30
N GLU A 14 -5.58 -18.00 -1.88
CA GLU A 14 -6.07 -16.64 -1.72
C GLU A 14 -6.40 -16.27 -0.26
N ILE A 15 -6.69 -17.25 0.61
CA ILE A 15 -6.96 -17.00 2.04
C ILE A 15 -5.71 -16.47 2.75
N PHE A 16 -4.50 -16.87 2.35
CA PHE A 16 -3.28 -16.43 3.03
C PHE A 16 -3.04 -14.92 2.89
N PRO A 17 -3.01 -14.32 1.67
CA PRO A 17 -2.93 -12.86 1.54
C PRO A 17 -4.06 -12.12 2.25
N LEU A 18 -5.30 -12.64 2.17
CA LEU A 18 -6.48 -11.99 2.75
C LEU A 18 -6.41 -11.96 4.29
N THR A 19 -5.99 -13.06 4.93
CA THR A 19 -5.79 -13.09 6.38
C THR A 19 -4.71 -12.12 6.83
N SER A 20 -3.59 -12.03 6.11
CA SER A 20 -2.53 -11.05 6.41
C SER A 20 -3.02 -9.61 6.33
N VAL A 21 -3.80 -9.27 5.30
CA VAL A 21 -4.40 -7.93 5.16
C VAL A 21 -5.37 -7.64 6.31
N LEU A 22 -6.21 -8.61 6.69
CA LEU A 22 -7.17 -8.44 7.77
C LEU A 22 -6.48 -8.24 9.13
N THR A 23 -5.42 -8.99 9.42
CA THR A 23 -4.60 -8.78 10.62
C THR A 23 -4.01 -7.37 10.64
N LYS A 24 -3.51 -6.88 9.50
CA LYS A 24 -2.98 -5.52 9.40
C LYS A 24 -4.03 -4.44 9.54
N LEU A 25 -5.28 -4.71 9.17
CA LEU A 25 -6.39 -3.79 9.38
C LEU A 25 -6.73 -3.62 10.87
N VAL A 26 -6.67 -4.72 11.65
CA VAL A 26 -6.84 -4.65 13.11
C VAL A 26 -5.70 -3.84 13.75
N GLU A 27 -4.46 -4.07 13.32
CA GLU A 27 -3.29 -3.30 13.78
C GLU A 27 -3.43 -1.81 13.45
N LEU A 28 -3.93 -1.46 12.25
CA LEU A 28 -4.24 -0.09 11.87
C LEU A 28 -5.29 0.54 12.80
N GLY A 29 -6.36 -0.19 13.14
CA GLY A 29 -7.39 0.28 14.08
C GLY A 29 -6.84 0.59 15.48
N LEU A 30 -5.92 -0.25 15.96
CA LEU A 30 -5.22 -0.01 17.23
C LEU A 30 -4.35 1.26 17.14
N ASN A 31 -3.57 1.39 16.06
CA ASN A 31 -2.72 2.57 15.82
C ASN A 31 -3.54 3.86 15.70
N LEU A 32 -4.71 3.83 15.03
CA LEU A 32 -5.62 4.96 14.95
C LEU A 32 -6.19 5.34 16.32
N THR A 33 -6.50 4.36 17.17
CA THR A 33 -6.98 4.62 18.53
C THR A 33 -5.93 5.36 19.36
N ILE A 34 -4.66 4.92 19.27
CA ILE A 34 -3.54 5.60 19.92
C ILE A 34 -3.37 7.02 19.36
N LEU A 35 -3.44 7.18 18.04
CA LEU A 35 -3.35 8.48 17.37
C LEU A 35 -4.46 9.43 17.85
N CYS A 36 -5.71 8.98 17.93
CA CYS A 36 -6.82 9.77 18.48
C CYS A 36 -6.56 10.21 19.92
N GLY A 37 -5.97 9.35 20.75
CA GLY A 37 -5.58 9.71 22.12
C GLY A 37 -4.52 10.82 22.17
N ILE A 38 -3.53 10.76 21.28
CA ILE A 38 -2.50 11.80 21.14
C ILE A 38 -3.11 13.10 20.61
N MET A 39 -3.95 13.03 19.59
CA MET A 39 -4.64 14.21 19.03
C MET A 39 -5.49 14.93 20.08
N ALA A 40 -6.18 14.18 20.93
CA ALA A 40 -6.94 14.73 22.05
C ALA A 40 -6.03 15.45 23.06
N TRP A 41 -4.84 14.93 23.35
CA TRP A 41 -3.86 15.62 24.20
C TRP A 41 -3.40 16.93 23.55
N TYR A 42 -3.03 16.91 22.27
CA TYR A 42 -2.57 18.11 21.55
C TYR A 42 -3.68 19.11 21.20
N GLY A 43 -4.94 18.83 21.57
CA GLY A 43 -6.07 19.71 21.27
C GLY A 43 -6.45 19.77 19.77
N ILE A 44 -5.98 18.81 18.97
CA ILE A 44 -6.30 18.71 17.55
C ILE A 44 -7.63 17.96 17.42
N SER A 45 -8.70 18.67 17.09
CA SER A 45 -10.00 18.05 16.84
C SER A 45 -10.05 17.49 15.41
N PRO A 46 -10.40 16.21 15.20
CA PRO A 46 -10.65 15.68 13.86
C PRO A 46 -11.85 16.40 13.26
N GLY A 47 -11.61 17.23 12.25
CA GLY A 47 -12.68 17.96 11.58
C GLY A 47 -13.48 17.07 10.61
N ALA A 48 -14.47 17.67 9.94
CA ALA A 48 -15.43 16.97 9.06
C ALA A 48 -14.77 16.15 7.94
N GLN A 49 -13.52 16.45 7.60
CA GLN A 49 -12.78 15.77 6.54
C GLN A 49 -12.16 14.45 6.98
N SER A 50 -12.14 14.14 8.28
CA SER A 50 -11.84 12.79 8.79
C SER A 50 -12.82 11.73 8.25
N ALA A 51 -14.00 12.14 7.75
CA ALA A 51 -14.94 11.26 7.06
C ALA A 51 -14.38 10.61 5.77
N TRP A 52 -13.28 11.13 5.22
CA TRP A 52 -12.58 10.52 4.07
C TRP A 52 -11.68 9.36 4.46
N LEU A 53 -11.39 9.19 5.76
CA LEU A 53 -10.50 8.15 6.26
C LEU A 53 -10.93 6.73 5.84
N PRO A 54 -12.22 6.32 5.92
CA PRO A 54 -12.62 4.98 5.49
C PRO A 54 -12.31 4.71 4.02
N LEU A 55 -12.47 5.71 3.15
CA LEU A 55 -12.14 5.59 1.73
C LEU A 55 -10.63 5.40 1.53
N LEU A 56 -9.80 6.19 2.23
CA LEU A 56 -8.34 6.07 2.18
C LEU A 56 -7.86 4.71 2.70
N VAL A 57 -8.52 4.17 3.73
CA VAL A 57 -8.25 2.82 4.24
C VAL A 57 -8.59 1.76 3.20
N ILE A 58 -9.73 1.88 2.50
CA ILE A 58 -10.09 0.96 1.40
C ILE A 58 -9.04 1.00 0.29
N LEU A 59 -8.60 2.18 -0.12
CA LEU A 59 -7.54 2.32 -1.13
C LEU A 59 -6.23 1.68 -0.65
N THR A 60 -5.86 1.88 0.61
CA THR A 60 -4.66 1.25 1.21
C THR A 60 -4.76 -0.28 1.20
N ILE A 61 -5.95 -0.82 1.50
CA ILE A 61 -6.22 -2.27 1.43
C ILE A 61 -6.01 -2.78 0.00
N LEU A 62 -6.52 -2.07 -1.01
CA LEU A 62 -6.34 -2.46 -2.42
C LEU A 62 -4.87 -2.47 -2.82
N VAL A 63 -4.10 -1.45 -2.45
CA VAL A 63 -2.65 -1.40 -2.72
C VAL A 63 -1.92 -2.54 -2.02
N SER A 64 -2.24 -2.80 -0.76
CA SER A 64 -1.67 -3.92 0.01
C SER A 64 -1.99 -5.27 -0.65
N LEU A 65 -3.20 -5.43 -1.20
CA LEU A 65 -3.62 -6.62 -1.92
C LEU A 65 -2.81 -6.81 -3.21
N VAL A 66 -2.58 -5.76 -4.00
CA VAL A 66 -1.70 -5.82 -5.20
C VAL A 66 -0.30 -6.30 -4.82
N ILE A 67 0.31 -5.66 -3.82
CA ILE A 67 1.69 -5.95 -3.41
C ILE A 67 1.78 -7.37 -2.85
N SER A 68 0.81 -7.80 -2.04
CA SER A 68 0.80 -9.16 -1.46
C SER A 68 0.58 -10.24 -2.51
N LEU A 69 -0.30 -10.02 -3.50
CA LEU A 69 -0.50 -10.97 -4.61
C LEU A 69 0.74 -11.10 -5.49
N ILE A 70 1.39 -9.98 -5.85
CA ILE A 70 2.64 -10.00 -6.62
C ILE A 70 3.73 -10.67 -5.80
N GLY A 71 3.91 -10.28 -4.54
CA GLY A 71 4.93 -10.85 -3.65
C GLY A 71 4.74 -12.35 -3.44
N ALA A 72 3.49 -12.79 -3.25
CA ALA A 72 3.17 -14.20 -3.16
C ALA A 72 3.52 -14.92 -4.47
N ALA A 73 3.08 -14.42 -5.63
CA ALA A 73 3.37 -15.05 -6.92
C ALA A 73 4.87 -15.11 -7.25
N VAL A 74 5.65 -14.07 -6.91
CA VAL A 74 7.11 -14.07 -7.14
C VAL A 74 7.83 -15.06 -6.23
N ASN A 75 7.44 -15.14 -4.95
CA ASN A 75 8.02 -16.07 -3.98
C ASN A 75 7.86 -17.55 -4.40
N VAL A 76 6.84 -17.85 -5.20
CA VAL A 76 6.57 -19.19 -5.74
C VAL A 76 7.60 -19.60 -6.77
N PHE A 77 7.92 -18.70 -7.70
CA PHE A 77 8.90 -18.97 -8.74
C PHE A 77 10.34 -18.81 -8.23
N PHE A 78 10.56 -17.92 -7.26
CA PHE A 78 11.87 -17.56 -6.75
C PHE A 78 11.87 -17.58 -5.21
N ARG A 79 12.37 -18.66 -4.59
CA ARG A 79 12.51 -18.77 -3.12
C ARG A 79 13.37 -17.65 -2.51
N ASP A 80 14.34 -17.13 -3.27
CA ASP A 80 15.22 -16.04 -2.82
C ASP A 80 14.55 -14.67 -2.84
N ALA A 81 13.40 -14.54 -3.53
CA ALA A 81 12.63 -13.29 -3.55
C ALA A 81 12.04 -12.95 -2.18
N ALA A 82 11.85 -13.94 -1.30
CA ALA A 82 11.41 -13.71 0.08
C ALA A 82 12.33 -12.72 0.83
N GLN A 83 13.63 -12.72 0.56
CA GLN A 83 14.57 -11.79 1.18
C GLN A 83 14.63 -10.43 0.47
N ALA A 84 14.29 -10.37 -0.81
CA ALA A 84 14.27 -9.13 -1.58
C ALA A 84 13.02 -8.27 -1.29
N ILE A 85 11.87 -8.89 -1.02
CA ILE A 85 10.60 -8.20 -0.74
C ILE A 85 10.73 -7.15 0.38
N PRO A 86 11.30 -7.46 1.57
CA PRO A 86 11.49 -6.46 2.62
C PRO A 86 12.32 -5.25 2.19
N VAL A 87 13.37 -5.47 1.38
CA VAL A 87 14.23 -4.40 0.86
C VAL A 87 13.44 -3.51 -0.10
N LEU A 88 12.65 -4.09 -1.00
CA LEU A 88 11.79 -3.36 -1.92
C LEU A 88 10.72 -2.55 -1.18
N LEU A 89 10.09 -3.13 -0.13
CA LEU A 89 9.13 -2.41 0.71
C LEU A 89 9.78 -1.25 1.47
N SER A 90 11.03 -1.42 1.92
CA SER A 90 11.79 -0.36 2.58
C SER A 90 12.09 0.78 1.61
N LEU A 91 12.52 0.47 0.38
CA LEU A 91 12.68 1.47 -0.68
C LEU A 91 11.37 2.20 -0.97
N LEU A 92 10.25 1.47 -1.06
CA LEU A 92 8.92 2.04 -1.28
C LEU A 92 8.50 2.98 -0.13
N MET A 93 8.88 2.67 1.10
CA MET A 93 8.64 3.52 2.25
C MET A 93 9.41 4.85 2.13
N TYR A 94 10.67 4.82 1.71
CA TYR A 94 11.48 6.02 1.51
C TYR A 94 11.02 6.87 0.33
N THR A 95 10.40 6.26 -0.69
CA THR A 95 9.80 6.96 -1.83
C THR A 95 8.34 7.34 -1.60
N SER A 96 7.83 7.20 -0.37
CA SER A 96 6.50 7.66 0.03
C SER A 96 6.64 8.83 1.03
N PRO A 97 5.64 9.73 1.14
CA PRO A 97 5.67 10.87 2.03
C PRO A 97 5.34 10.44 3.47
N ILE A 98 6.06 9.43 3.96
CA ILE A 98 5.91 8.87 5.31
C ILE A 98 6.80 9.66 6.28
N ILE A 99 8.05 9.90 5.89
CA ILE A 99 9.05 10.56 6.73
C ILE A 99 9.02 12.09 6.52
N TYR A 100 8.58 12.55 5.34
CA TYR A 100 8.55 13.95 4.96
C TYR A 100 7.23 14.31 4.26
N PRO A 101 6.73 15.55 4.43
CA PRO A 101 5.50 15.99 3.76
C PRO A 101 5.72 16.13 2.25
N LEU A 102 4.68 15.86 1.47
CA LEU A 102 4.74 15.95 0.00
C LEU A 102 5.14 17.36 -0.50
N ARG A 103 4.79 18.40 0.26
CA ARG A 103 5.17 19.79 -0.03
C ARG A 103 6.68 19.99 -0.14
N LEU A 104 7.46 19.29 0.69
CA LEU A 104 8.92 19.38 0.63
C LEU A 104 9.47 18.77 -0.67
N VAL A 105 8.84 17.71 -1.16
CA VAL A 105 9.19 17.10 -2.45
C VAL A 105 8.85 18.04 -3.59
N GLN A 106 7.68 18.68 -3.56
CA GLN A 106 7.28 19.67 -4.56
C GLN A 106 8.27 20.84 -4.59
N GLU A 107 8.62 21.38 -3.42
CA GLU A 107 9.58 22.47 -3.32
C GLU A 107 10.97 22.06 -3.83
N LYS A 108 11.46 20.87 -3.48
CA LYS A 108 12.79 20.39 -3.89
C LYS A 108 12.87 19.98 -5.37
N LEU A 109 11.86 19.31 -5.91
CA LEU A 109 11.87 18.85 -7.30
C LEU A 109 11.34 19.93 -8.25
N LEU A 110 10.21 20.57 -7.98
CA LEU A 110 9.61 21.52 -8.92
C LEU A 110 10.21 22.93 -8.78
N ALA A 111 10.39 23.44 -7.55
CA ALA A 111 10.85 24.81 -7.32
C ALA A 111 12.38 24.95 -7.37
N ASP A 112 13.13 24.09 -6.65
CA ASP A 112 14.59 24.10 -6.64
C ASP A 112 15.20 23.46 -7.89
N ARG A 113 14.41 22.78 -8.74
CA ARG A 113 14.86 21.94 -9.87
C ARG A 113 16.12 21.14 -9.53
N ALA A 114 16.14 20.52 -8.34
CA ALA A 114 17.33 19.82 -7.84
C ALA A 114 17.82 18.70 -8.77
N ALA A 115 16.97 18.22 -9.69
CA ALA A 115 17.29 17.22 -10.70
C ALA A 115 17.38 17.75 -12.15
N GLY A 116 17.44 19.06 -12.37
CA GLY A 116 17.59 19.67 -13.70
C GLY A 116 16.37 19.44 -14.60
N GLU A 117 16.57 18.98 -15.84
CA GLU A 117 15.49 18.66 -16.79
C GLU A 117 14.63 17.46 -16.38
N TYR A 118 15.15 16.55 -15.56
CA TYR A 118 14.44 15.32 -15.16
C TYR A 118 13.55 15.50 -13.92
N SER A 119 13.48 16.71 -13.37
CA SER A 119 12.75 16.99 -12.14
C SER A 119 11.25 16.70 -12.26
N GLU A 120 10.64 17.00 -13.40
CA GLU A 120 9.22 16.70 -13.65
C GLU A 120 8.98 15.19 -13.83
N LEU A 121 9.90 14.49 -14.50
CA LEU A 121 9.82 13.02 -14.64
C LEU A 121 9.95 12.31 -13.30
N LEU A 122 10.88 12.75 -12.45
CA LEU A 122 11.05 12.20 -11.10
C LEU A 122 9.83 12.49 -10.23
N TYR A 123 9.23 13.67 -10.37
CA TYR A 123 7.99 14.01 -9.66
C TYR A 123 6.80 13.18 -10.16
N ALA A 124 6.69 12.95 -11.47
CA ALA A 124 5.67 12.07 -12.04
C ALA A 124 5.85 10.61 -11.59
N LEU A 125 7.10 10.12 -11.54
CA LEU A 125 7.42 8.77 -11.02
C LEU A 125 7.08 8.66 -9.53
N TYR A 126 7.32 9.73 -8.77
CA TYR A 126 6.96 9.81 -7.36
C TYR A 126 5.44 9.78 -7.16
N LEU A 127 4.68 10.55 -7.95
CA LEU A 127 3.21 10.52 -7.92
C LEU A 127 2.61 9.21 -8.43
N ALA A 128 3.32 8.49 -9.30
CA ALA A 128 2.92 7.16 -9.73
C ALA A 128 2.97 6.14 -8.57
N ASN A 129 3.69 6.42 -7.48
CA ASN A 129 3.65 5.57 -6.29
C ASN A 129 2.23 5.59 -5.68
N PRO A 130 1.52 4.45 -5.66
CA PRO A 130 0.13 4.39 -5.21
C PRO A 130 -0.04 4.74 -3.73
N LEU A 131 1.01 4.55 -2.92
CA LEU A 131 0.98 4.91 -1.50
C LEU A 131 1.18 6.41 -1.28
N ALA A 132 1.82 7.13 -2.21
CA ALA A 132 2.22 8.51 -1.97
C ALA A 132 1.01 9.45 -1.80
N GLY A 133 0.08 9.43 -2.75
CA GLY A 133 -1.13 10.26 -2.70
C GLY A 133 -2.10 9.88 -1.58
N ILE A 134 -2.19 8.57 -1.24
CA ILE A 134 -3.05 8.09 -0.14
C ILE A 134 -2.51 8.56 1.21
N ILE A 135 -1.19 8.46 1.43
CA ILE A 135 -0.55 8.85 2.68
C ILE A 135 -0.58 10.37 2.87
N ASP A 136 -0.32 11.16 1.82
CA ASP A 136 -0.44 12.61 1.88
C ASP A 136 -1.90 13.03 2.21
N SER A 137 -2.88 12.41 1.55
CA SER A 137 -4.30 12.65 1.81
C SER A 137 -4.70 12.27 3.23
N ALA A 138 -4.16 11.18 3.80
CA ALA A 138 -4.41 10.78 5.17
C ALA A 138 -3.84 11.79 6.18
N GLN A 139 -2.62 12.29 5.94
CA GLN A 139 -2.02 13.34 6.77
C GLN A 139 -2.81 14.65 6.70
N ARG A 140 -3.23 15.09 5.51
CA ARG A 140 -4.02 16.32 5.33
C ARG A 140 -5.38 16.26 6.00
N THR A 141 -6.09 15.14 5.85
CA THR A 141 -7.44 14.97 6.39
C THR A 141 -7.44 14.79 7.91
N LEU A 142 -6.45 14.09 8.47
CA LEU A 142 -6.36 13.83 9.92
C LEU A 142 -5.69 14.96 10.71
N LEU A 143 -4.57 15.50 10.21
CA LEU A 143 -3.76 16.46 10.98
C LEU A 143 -4.06 17.91 10.63
N MET A 144 -4.35 18.20 9.36
CA MET A 144 -4.49 19.58 8.87
C MET A 144 -5.94 20.01 8.66
N ASN A 145 -6.90 19.08 8.76
CA ASN A 145 -8.29 19.30 8.36
C ASN A 145 -8.37 19.99 6.99
N GLN A 146 -7.57 19.48 6.04
CA GLN A 146 -7.61 19.85 4.62
C GLN A 146 -8.13 18.69 3.75
N PRO A 147 -8.92 18.98 2.69
CA PRO A 147 -9.51 17.94 1.87
C PRO A 147 -8.40 17.12 1.19
N PRO A 148 -8.68 15.84 0.87
CA PRO A 148 -7.71 15.01 0.16
C PRO A 148 -7.37 15.64 -1.19
N ASP A 149 -6.08 15.60 -1.54
CA ASP A 149 -5.58 16.18 -2.78
C ASP A 149 -5.76 15.17 -3.92
N LEU A 150 -6.83 15.37 -4.69
CA LEU A 150 -7.21 14.42 -5.74
C LEU A 150 -6.16 14.35 -6.85
N GLU A 151 -5.44 15.43 -7.12
CA GLU A 151 -4.42 15.47 -8.18
C GLU A 151 -3.24 14.56 -7.87
N THR A 152 -2.83 14.50 -6.60
CA THR A 152 -1.73 13.64 -6.15
C THR A 152 -2.17 12.19 -5.92
N MET A 153 -3.46 11.97 -5.65
CA MET A 153 -4.03 10.65 -5.41
C MET A 153 -4.43 9.91 -6.69
N LEU A 154 -4.95 10.61 -7.70
CA LEU A 154 -5.46 10.03 -8.94
C LEU A 154 -4.46 9.12 -9.68
N PRO A 155 -3.19 9.52 -9.91
CA PRO A 155 -2.23 8.69 -10.65
C PRO A 155 -1.96 7.36 -9.96
N GLY A 156 -1.77 7.40 -8.63
CA GLY A 156 -1.54 6.22 -7.81
C GLY A 156 -2.75 5.28 -7.74
N VAL A 157 -3.94 5.84 -7.60
CA VAL A 157 -5.20 5.05 -7.60
C VAL A 157 -5.43 4.42 -8.97
N ALA A 158 -5.24 5.17 -10.06
CA ALA A 158 -5.38 4.65 -11.41
C ALA A 158 -4.40 3.49 -11.67
N LEU A 159 -3.13 3.64 -11.26
CA LEU A 159 -2.15 2.57 -11.37
C LEU A 159 -2.55 1.34 -10.54
N THR A 160 -3.06 1.53 -9.32
CA THR A 160 -3.52 0.43 -8.47
C THR A 160 -4.68 -0.33 -9.11
N LEU A 161 -5.67 0.39 -9.66
CA LEU A 161 -6.81 -0.21 -10.33
C LEU A 161 -6.42 -1.01 -11.58
N VAL A 162 -5.37 -0.58 -12.28
CA VAL A 162 -4.79 -1.34 -13.41
C VAL A 162 -4.01 -2.56 -12.91
N LEU A 163 -3.17 -2.40 -11.88
CA LEU A 163 -2.32 -3.47 -11.34
C LEU A 163 -3.09 -4.56 -10.58
N LEU A 164 -4.28 -4.27 -10.06
CA LEU A 164 -5.11 -5.22 -9.33
C LEU A 164 -5.53 -6.44 -10.18
N PRO A 165 -6.19 -6.29 -11.35
CA PRO A 165 -6.52 -7.43 -12.19
C PRO A 165 -5.29 -8.13 -12.75
N LEU A 166 -4.22 -7.38 -13.05
CA LEU A 166 -2.94 -7.92 -13.53
C LEU A 166 -2.26 -8.81 -12.49
N SER A 167 -2.17 -8.34 -11.24
CA SER A 167 -1.59 -9.10 -10.13
C SER A 167 -2.43 -10.33 -9.78
N TYR A 168 -3.75 -10.22 -9.80
CA TYR A 168 -4.65 -11.36 -9.61
C TYR A 168 -4.48 -12.41 -10.72
N ALA A 169 -4.44 -12.01 -11.99
CA ALA A 169 -4.21 -12.92 -13.11
C ALA A 169 -2.83 -13.60 -13.03
N PHE A 170 -1.80 -12.85 -12.63
CA PHE A 170 -0.45 -13.37 -12.43
C PHE A 170 -0.39 -14.40 -11.29
N PHE A 171 -1.03 -14.10 -10.16
CA PHE A 171 -1.15 -15.03 -9.03
C PHE A 171 -1.87 -16.32 -9.43
N LYS A 172 -2.99 -16.23 -10.15
CA LYS A 172 -3.75 -17.40 -10.61
C LYS A 172 -2.95 -18.29 -11.57
N ARG A 173 -2.12 -17.69 -12.44
CA ARG A 173 -1.19 -18.44 -13.30
C ARG A 173 -0.10 -19.14 -12.48
N ALA A 174 0.43 -18.48 -11.45
CA ALA A 174 1.40 -19.07 -10.53
C ALA A 174 0.80 -20.24 -9.73
N GLU A 175 -0.46 -20.10 -9.30
CA GLU A 175 -1.22 -21.15 -8.59
C GLU A 175 -1.46 -22.38 -9.46
N ALA A 176 -1.79 -22.21 -10.75
CA ALA A 176 -1.95 -23.33 -11.67
C ALA A 176 -0.67 -24.17 -11.79
N SER A 177 0.50 -23.53 -11.77
CA SER A 177 1.79 -24.21 -11.84
C SER A 177 2.13 -25.02 -10.57
N PHE A 178 1.49 -24.74 -9.43
CA PHE A 178 1.67 -25.54 -8.20
C PHE A 178 0.97 -26.89 -8.23
N SER A 179 -0.10 -27.02 -9.02
CA SER A 179 -0.87 -28.27 -9.07
C SER A 179 -0.06 -29.42 -9.68
N ASP A 180 1.03 -29.14 -10.40
CA ASP A 180 1.89 -30.14 -11.02
C ASP A 180 3.03 -30.66 -10.10
N TYR A 181 3.29 -30.02 -8.96
CA TYR A 181 4.41 -30.37 -8.07
C TYR A 181 4.00 -31.01 -6.73
N ILE A 182 2.73 -31.42 -6.56
CA ILE A 182 2.20 -32.05 -5.32
C ILE A 182 1.61 -33.44 -5.59
#